data_AF-A0A9D5TFQ7-F1
#
_entry.id   AF-A0A9D5TFQ7-F1
#
_cell.length_a   1.000
_cell.length_b   1.000
_cell.length_c   1.000
_cell.angle_alpha   90.00
_cell.angle_beta   90.00
_cell.angle_gamma   90.00
#
_symmetry.space_group_name_H-M   'P 1'
#
loop_
_entity.id
_entity.type
_entity.pdbx_description
1 polymer ?
#
loop_
_entity_poly.entity_id
_entity_poly.type
_entity_poly.pdbx_seq_one_letter_code
_entity_poly.pdbx_strand_id
1 'polypeptide(L)'
;MPKIIAFQCPISIAHGDIMGRKNVPLKQLNFPIPVLKCFQSKGRGPREAISMTVVTKQDIMNTLTRLGIQKGDVVVFHSSLKSMGRVEGGAQTVIDAFLEQVGPDGTVSVPTLLGESYAVAFDIWDRDTTPSEVGYITEVFRTMPGTLRSDNPTHSLAARGRLAHELTCEHDGYGPRPGMFGQWAFSHSSPWQKLYDYNGKIVWVGTSTLTGTHRHLAEYVAAEKVIEKHPEALEALMTYNDPRGENAFFPMLKWCTRDSVFERLFRDRGQLLSAPCGDAVFQAIDVRTFVDTELELMLKDPLTYTDVTDPEWVQWMLDVDDYSMTTWPKE
;
A
#
# COMPACT_ATOMS: atom_id res chain seq x y z
N MET A 1 -21.17 -25.46 22.82
CA MET A 1 -20.15 -24.80 23.66
C MET A 1 -18.80 -25.47 23.40
N PRO A 2 -17.96 -24.92 22.53
CA PRO A 2 -16.60 -25.44 22.35
C PRO A 2 -15.67 -24.80 23.38
N LYS A 3 -14.72 -25.62 23.86
CA LYS A 3 -13.75 -25.30 24.91
C LYS A 3 -12.69 -24.35 24.39
N ILE A 4 -12.56 -23.20 25.04
CA ILE A 4 -11.45 -22.25 24.86
C ILE A 4 -10.18 -22.91 25.43
N ILE A 5 -9.19 -23.14 24.56
CA ILE A 5 -7.83 -23.50 24.99
C ILE A 5 -7.09 -22.17 25.16
N ALA A 6 -6.92 -21.74 26.41
CA ALA A 6 -6.14 -20.56 26.75
C ALA A 6 -4.65 -20.89 26.63
N PHE A 7 -3.95 -20.27 25.67
CA PHE A 7 -2.50 -20.22 25.67
C PHE A 7 -2.04 -19.12 26.64
N GLN A 8 -1.53 -19.52 27.79
CA GLN A 8 -0.79 -18.64 28.70
C GLN A 8 0.59 -18.36 28.11
N CYS A 9 0.81 -17.15 27.64
CA CYS A 9 2.14 -16.61 27.31
C CYS A 9 2.85 -16.19 28.62
N PRO A 10 4.03 -16.72 28.96
CA PRO A 10 4.75 -16.32 30.16
C PRO A 10 5.77 -15.22 29.82
N ILE A 11 5.32 -13.99 29.61
CA ILE A 11 6.23 -12.83 29.65
C ILE A 11 5.56 -11.71 30.46
N SER A 12 5.84 -11.72 31.76
CA SER A 12 5.66 -10.58 32.64
C SER A 12 6.75 -9.54 32.30
N ILE A 13 6.41 -8.49 31.56
CA ILE A 13 7.26 -7.30 31.48
C ILE A 13 6.84 -6.38 32.63
N ALA A 14 7.70 -6.33 33.64
CA ALA A 14 7.58 -5.44 34.78
C ALA A 14 7.63 -3.97 34.33
N HIS A 15 6.70 -3.17 34.82
CA HIS A 15 6.81 -1.72 34.83
C HIS A 15 7.94 -1.33 35.80
N GLY A 16 9.08 -0.92 35.25
CA GLY A 16 10.26 -0.48 36.00
C GLY A 16 10.62 0.97 35.66
N ASP A 17 10.71 1.76 36.71
CA ASP A 17 10.82 3.21 36.74
C ASP A 17 11.86 3.86 35.82
N ILE A 18 11.38 4.97 35.24
CA ILE A 18 12.13 6.12 34.76
C ILE A 18 13.04 6.62 35.90
N MET A 19 14.35 6.72 35.66
CA MET A 19 15.21 7.80 36.20
C MET A 19 16.67 7.57 35.75
N GLY A 20 17.17 8.51 34.94
CA GLY A 20 18.59 8.82 34.92
C GLY A 20 19.36 8.40 33.68
N ARG A 21 19.21 9.13 32.56
CA ARG A 21 20.33 9.35 31.62
C ARG A 21 20.40 10.80 31.17
N LYS A 22 21.61 11.33 31.34
CA LYS A 22 22.01 12.74 31.19
C LYS A 22 22.00 13.15 29.72
N ASN A 23 21.56 14.39 29.47
CA ASN A 23 21.71 15.13 28.22
C ASN A 23 23.16 15.05 27.70
N VAL A 24 23.33 14.61 26.44
CA VAL A 24 24.57 14.81 25.68
C VAL A 24 24.27 15.79 24.54
N PRO A 25 24.97 16.95 24.44
CA PRO A 25 24.70 17.93 23.38
C PRO A 25 25.20 17.44 22.01
N LEU A 26 24.36 17.60 20.99
CA LEU A 26 24.73 17.47 19.58
C LEU A 26 25.70 18.58 19.15
N LYS A 27 27.01 18.38 19.36
CA LYS A 27 28.06 19.12 18.65
C LYS A 27 29.25 18.20 18.38
N GLN A 28 29.69 18.23 17.12
CA GLN A 28 30.95 17.71 16.56
C GLN A 28 31.00 16.22 16.18
N LEU A 29 30.46 15.91 15.01
CA LEU A 29 31.01 14.86 14.13
C LEU A 29 31.31 15.50 12.78
N ASN A 30 32.59 15.76 12.54
CA ASN A 30 33.15 16.29 11.28
C ASN A 30 33.44 15.10 10.35
N PHE A 31 32.61 14.89 9.33
CA PHE A 31 32.93 13.98 8.22
C PHE A 31 33.26 14.79 6.96
N PRO A 32 34.36 14.50 6.24
CA PRO A 32 34.74 15.24 5.05
C PRO A 32 33.79 14.89 3.90
N ILE A 33 32.91 15.83 3.54
CA ILE A 33 32.09 15.76 2.33
C ILE A 33 32.99 16.07 1.11
N PRO A 34 33.09 15.19 0.11
CA PRO A 34 33.75 15.54 -1.15
C PRO A 34 32.92 16.62 -1.84
N VAL A 35 33.50 17.82 -1.96
CA VAL A 35 32.93 18.94 -2.69
C VAL A 35 32.77 18.52 -4.16
N LEU A 36 31.54 18.25 -4.59
CA LEU A 36 31.21 18.06 -6.00
C LEU A 36 31.67 19.30 -6.77
N LYS A 37 32.60 19.11 -7.70
CA LYS A 37 32.92 20.12 -8.71
C LYS A 37 31.64 20.41 -9.50
N CYS A 38 31.13 21.61 -9.27
CA CYS A 38 30.07 22.26 -10.03
C CYS A 38 30.34 22.09 -11.54
N PHE A 39 29.58 21.21 -12.18
CA PHE A 39 29.50 21.16 -13.64
C PHE A 39 28.79 22.43 -14.07
N GLN A 40 29.54 23.35 -14.69
CA GLN A 40 28.98 24.53 -15.33
C GLN A 40 27.96 24.08 -16.38
N SER A 41 26.68 24.30 -16.12
CA SER A 41 25.63 24.07 -17.08
C SER A 41 25.83 25.00 -18.27
N LYS A 42 26.20 24.46 -19.43
CA LYS A 42 26.04 25.18 -20.69
C LYS A 42 24.56 25.57 -20.81
N GLY A 43 24.29 26.86 -21.01
CA GLY A 43 22.94 27.42 -21.04
C GLY A 43 22.03 26.60 -21.94
N ARG A 44 20.88 26.16 -21.41
CA ARG A 44 19.78 25.66 -22.23
C ARG A 44 19.25 26.85 -23.03
N GLY A 45 19.22 26.72 -24.36
CA GLY A 45 18.47 27.63 -25.22
C GLY A 45 17.00 27.73 -24.79
N PRO A 46 16.23 28.68 -25.34
CA PRO A 46 14.83 28.88 -24.98
C PRO A 46 14.10 27.53 -25.10
N ARG A 47 13.56 27.04 -23.98
CA ARG A 47 12.63 25.91 -24.01
C ARG A 47 11.43 26.41 -24.79
N GLU A 48 11.15 25.82 -25.95
CA GLU A 48 9.85 25.94 -26.56
C GLU A 48 8.81 25.66 -25.47
N ALA A 49 7.83 26.55 -25.34
CA ALA A 49 6.76 26.38 -24.37
C ALA A 49 6.00 25.12 -24.77
N ILE A 50 6.32 23.99 -24.12
CA ILE A 50 5.49 22.79 -24.22
C ILE A 50 4.12 23.23 -23.74
N SER A 51 3.15 23.25 -24.64
CA SER A 51 1.75 23.47 -24.32
C SER A 51 1.36 22.42 -23.28
N MET A 52 1.32 22.80 -22.00
CA MET A 52 0.89 21.88 -20.95
C MET A 52 -0.56 21.51 -21.22
N THR A 53 -0.83 20.22 -21.39
CA THR A 53 -2.19 19.72 -21.55
C THR A 53 -2.99 20.12 -20.32
N VAL A 54 -4.13 20.78 -20.54
CA VAL A 54 -5.09 21.07 -19.48
C VAL A 54 -6.02 19.86 -19.34
N VAL A 55 -6.06 19.27 -18.15
CA VAL A 55 -6.92 18.13 -17.83
C VAL A 55 -8.15 18.63 -17.08
N THR A 56 -9.33 18.36 -17.62
CA THR A 56 -10.61 18.71 -17.00
C THR A 56 -11.19 17.53 -16.21
N LYS A 57 -12.21 17.79 -15.38
CA LYS A 57 -12.99 16.74 -14.70
C LYS A 57 -13.56 15.72 -15.70
N GLN A 58 -14.06 16.21 -16.84
CA GLN A 58 -14.68 15.36 -17.87
C GLN A 58 -13.66 14.43 -18.53
N ASP A 59 -12.42 14.90 -18.73
CA ASP A 59 -11.34 14.05 -19.28
C ASP A 59 -11.04 12.88 -18.35
N ILE A 60 -11.03 13.13 -17.03
CA ILE A 60 -10.83 12.11 -16.01
C ILE A 60 -12.00 11.11 -16.03
N MET A 61 -13.26 11.58 -15.99
CA MET A 61 -14.44 10.71 -16.03
C MET A 61 -14.53 9.87 -17.31
N ASN A 62 -14.20 10.46 -18.47
CA ASN A 62 -14.11 9.73 -19.73
C ASN A 62 -13.03 8.63 -19.67
N THR A 63 -11.91 8.91 -19.01
CA THR A 63 -10.83 7.93 -18.80
C THR A 63 -11.28 6.80 -17.87
N LEU A 64 -11.91 7.13 -16.74
CA LEU A 64 -12.46 6.14 -15.81
C LEU A 64 -13.51 5.24 -16.48
N THR A 65 -14.34 5.80 -17.36
CA THR A 65 -15.30 5.03 -18.16
C THR A 65 -14.58 4.06 -19.10
N ARG A 66 -13.51 4.48 -19.78
CA ARG A 66 -12.68 3.59 -20.62
C ARG A 66 -12.00 2.48 -19.82
N LEU A 67 -11.70 2.73 -18.56
CA LEU A 67 -11.14 1.75 -17.61
C LEU A 67 -12.21 0.85 -16.96
N GLY A 68 -13.48 0.97 -17.36
CA GLY A 68 -14.55 0.12 -16.85
C GLY A 68 -15.00 0.45 -15.43
N ILE A 69 -14.73 1.67 -14.94
CA ILE A 69 -15.28 2.15 -13.66
C ILE A 69 -16.73 2.57 -13.85
N GLN A 70 -17.61 2.03 -13.03
CA GLN A 70 -19.06 2.15 -13.11
C GLN A 70 -19.66 2.75 -11.83
N LYS A 71 -20.93 3.14 -11.92
CA LYS A 71 -21.72 3.55 -10.75
C LYS A 71 -21.84 2.36 -9.79
N GLY A 72 -21.67 2.62 -8.50
CA GLY A 72 -21.71 1.59 -7.46
C GLY A 72 -20.38 0.91 -7.16
N ASP A 73 -19.34 1.16 -7.97
CA ASP A 73 -18.02 0.56 -7.76
C ASP A 73 -17.37 1.01 -6.44
N VAL A 74 -16.57 0.10 -5.87
CA VAL A 74 -15.64 0.37 -4.78
C VAL A 74 -14.25 0.53 -5.39
N VAL A 75 -13.69 1.73 -5.31
CA VAL A 75 -12.42 2.06 -5.96
C VAL A 75 -11.41 2.51 -4.93
N VAL A 76 -10.19 1.99 -5.03
CA VAL A 76 -9.00 2.53 -4.39
C VAL A 76 -8.09 3.08 -5.49
N PHE A 77 -7.55 4.28 -5.31
CA PHE A 77 -6.62 4.82 -6.30
C PHE A 77 -5.31 5.33 -5.71
N HIS A 78 -4.23 5.05 -6.44
CA HIS A 78 -2.89 5.54 -6.20
C HIS A 78 -2.61 6.64 -7.21
N SER A 79 -1.95 7.74 -6.82
CA SER A 79 -1.88 8.91 -7.69
C SER A 79 -0.59 9.70 -7.63
N SER A 80 -0.23 10.26 -8.78
CA SER A 80 0.78 11.30 -8.94
C SER A 80 0.15 12.47 -9.68
N LEU A 81 -0.26 13.52 -8.94
CA LEU A 81 -0.87 14.70 -9.55
C LEU A 81 0.08 15.38 -10.56
N LYS A 82 1.38 15.40 -10.24
CA LYS A 82 2.41 16.03 -11.06
C LYS A 82 2.62 15.38 -12.43
N SER A 83 2.22 14.11 -12.61
CA SER A 83 2.36 13.41 -13.90
C SER A 83 1.20 13.67 -14.85
N MET A 84 0.09 14.24 -14.40
CA MET A 84 -1.10 14.45 -15.24
C MET A 84 -0.99 15.68 -16.18
N GLY A 85 0.02 16.53 -15.99
CA GLY A 85 0.04 17.87 -16.58
C GLY A 85 -0.72 18.87 -15.71
N ARG A 86 -1.39 19.85 -16.31
CA ARG A 86 -2.15 20.86 -15.57
C ARG A 86 -3.60 20.42 -15.38
N VAL A 87 -3.94 19.93 -14.19
CA VAL A 87 -5.34 19.64 -13.84
C VAL A 87 -6.05 20.93 -13.45
N GLU A 88 -7.13 21.27 -14.17
CA GLU A 88 -8.01 22.38 -13.79
C GLU A 88 -8.61 22.11 -12.41
N GLY A 89 -8.50 23.05 -11.45
CA GLY A 89 -8.94 22.83 -10.06
C GLY A 89 -8.06 21.89 -9.22
N GLY A 90 -6.96 21.37 -9.78
CA GLY A 90 -5.95 20.59 -9.06
C GLY A 90 -6.48 19.27 -8.49
N ALA A 91 -6.05 18.93 -7.27
CA ALA A 91 -6.40 17.66 -6.62
C ALA A 91 -7.91 17.47 -6.44
N GLN A 92 -8.65 18.55 -6.13
CA GLN A 92 -10.09 18.48 -5.91
C GLN A 92 -10.83 17.94 -7.13
N THR A 93 -10.43 18.36 -8.33
CA THR A 93 -11.03 17.90 -9.59
C THR A 93 -10.83 16.41 -9.82
N VAL A 94 -9.67 15.86 -9.44
CA VAL A 94 -9.44 14.41 -9.52
C VAL A 94 -10.38 13.69 -8.57
N ILE A 95 -10.47 14.14 -7.32
CA ILE A 95 -11.34 13.54 -6.29
C ILE A 95 -12.81 13.60 -6.73
N ASP A 96 -13.27 14.76 -7.19
CA ASP A 96 -14.64 14.98 -7.64
C ASP A 96 -14.97 14.10 -8.85
N ALA A 97 -14.04 13.92 -9.79
CA ALA A 97 -14.24 13.01 -10.93
C ALA A 97 -14.46 11.56 -10.49
N PHE A 98 -13.68 11.06 -9.53
CA PHE A 98 -13.85 9.70 -9.00
C PHE A 98 -15.18 9.56 -8.24
N LEU A 99 -15.49 10.50 -7.33
CA LEU A 99 -16.73 10.49 -6.55
C LEU A 99 -17.96 10.58 -7.47
N GLU A 100 -17.91 11.46 -8.47
CA GLU A 100 -18.99 11.58 -9.45
C GLU A 100 -19.09 10.32 -10.31
N GLN A 101 -17.98 9.73 -10.75
CA GLN A 101 -17.99 8.52 -11.58
C GLN A 101 -18.68 7.35 -10.86
N VAL A 102 -18.29 7.06 -9.61
CA VAL A 102 -18.87 5.92 -8.86
C VAL A 102 -20.26 6.25 -8.30
N GLY A 103 -20.60 7.53 -8.14
CA GLY A 103 -21.92 7.97 -7.68
C GLY A 103 -22.21 7.63 -6.21
N PRO A 104 -23.46 7.87 -5.75
CA PRO A 104 -23.82 7.76 -4.32
C PRO A 104 -23.75 6.32 -3.78
N ASP A 105 -23.97 5.33 -4.64
CA ASP A 105 -23.89 3.91 -4.27
C ASP A 105 -22.46 3.36 -4.34
N GLY A 106 -21.51 4.15 -4.82
CA GLY A 106 -20.10 3.80 -4.91
C GLY A 106 -19.31 4.16 -3.65
N THR A 107 -18.03 3.82 -3.66
CA THR A 107 -17.08 4.21 -2.61
C THR A 107 -15.72 4.48 -3.23
N VAL A 108 -15.10 5.61 -2.88
CA VAL A 108 -13.75 5.97 -3.28
C VAL A 108 -12.85 5.91 -2.05
N SER A 109 -11.65 5.40 -2.24
CA SER A 109 -10.64 5.32 -1.20
C SER A 109 -9.24 5.61 -1.73
N VAL A 110 -8.35 6.01 -0.84
CA VAL A 110 -6.94 6.29 -1.13
C VAL A 110 -6.06 5.81 0.02
N PRO A 111 -4.84 5.32 -0.26
CA PRO A 111 -3.85 5.11 0.78
C PRO A 111 -3.52 6.42 1.50
N THR A 112 -3.35 6.37 2.82
CA THR A 112 -2.93 7.53 3.64
C THR A 112 -1.66 7.23 4.44
N LEU A 113 -0.68 6.63 3.76
CA LEU A 113 0.53 6.06 4.36
C LEU A 113 1.57 7.14 4.70
N LEU A 114 2.47 6.78 5.61
CA LEU A 114 3.71 7.49 5.85
C LEU A 114 4.80 6.98 4.89
N GLY A 115 5.55 7.90 4.30
CA GLY A 115 6.65 7.62 3.39
C GLY A 115 7.99 8.04 4.02
N GLU A 116 8.21 9.35 4.14
CA GLU A 116 9.41 9.91 4.77
C GLU A 116 9.45 9.62 6.27
N SER A 117 8.31 9.69 6.94
CA SER A 117 8.20 9.49 8.40
C SER A 117 7.97 8.03 8.79
N TYR A 118 8.05 7.08 7.85
CA TYR A 118 7.73 5.68 8.08
C TYR A 118 8.53 5.06 9.24
N ALA A 119 9.83 5.40 9.37
CA ALA A 119 10.71 4.84 10.39
C ALA A 119 10.28 5.12 11.84
N VAL A 120 9.46 6.15 12.05
CA VAL A 120 8.92 6.55 13.36
C VAL A 120 7.39 6.44 13.41
N ALA A 121 6.79 5.73 12.44
CA ALA A 121 5.33 5.68 12.26
C ALA A 121 4.58 5.34 13.55
N PHE A 122 5.00 4.30 14.27
CA PHE A 122 4.34 3.86 15.50
C PHE A 122 4.44 4.87 16.65
N ASP A 123 5.45 5.74 16.65
CA ASP A 123 5.64 6.75 17.70
C ASP A 123 4.85 8.03 17.42
N ILE A 124 4.64 8.37 16.14
CA ILE A 124 4.04 9.64 15.73
C ILE A 124 2.59 9.52 15.24
N TRP A 125 2.06 8.30 15.17
CA TRP A 125 0.76 8.05 14.57
C TRP A 125 -0.38 8.59 15.42
N ASP A 126 -1.19 9.42 14.78
CA ASP A 126 -2.49 9.85 15.21
C ASP A 126 -3.43 9.80 14.00
N ARG A 127 -4.46 8.97 14.09
CA ARG A 127 -5.39 8.70 12.98
C ARG A 127 -5.95 9.99 12.36
N ASP A 128 -6.28 10.97 13.19
CA ASP A 128 -7.04 12.15 12.77
C ASP A 128 -6.11 13.26 12.28
N THR A 129 -4.89 13.37 12.82
CA THR A 129 -3.99 14.50 12.59
C THR A 129 -2.77 14.18 11.74
N THR A 130 -2.25 12.95 11.74
CA THR A 130 -1.06 12.58 10.96
C THR A 130 -1.31 12.73 9.45
N PRO A 131 -0.56 13.56 8.72
CA PRO A 131 -0.75 13.74 7.27
C PRO A 131 -0.48 12.48 6.46
N SER A 132 -1.06 12.40 5.27
CA SER A 132 -0.65 11.43 4.25
C SER A 132 0.58 11.95 3.49
N GLU A 133 1.58 11.08 3.28
CA GLU A 133 2.83 11.43 2.59
C GLU A 133 2.93 10.83 1.19
N VAL A 134 1.95 10.01 0.79
CA VAL A 134 1.94 9.27 -0.49
C VAL A 134 1.19 9.99 -1.62
N GLY A 135 1.32 11.32 -1.65
CA GLY A 135 0.85 12.17 -2.75
C GLY A 135 -0.21 13.19 -2.35
N TYR A 136 -0.14 14.39 -2.91
CA TYR A 136 -0.96 15.54 -2.51
C TYR A 136 -2.48 15.29 -2.57
N ILE A 137 -2.96 14.51 -3.54
CA ILE A 137 -4.39 14.16 -3.65
C ILE A 137 -4.87 13.41 -2.40
N THR A 138 -4.04 12.52 -1.85
CA THR A 138 -4.43 11.68 -0.71
C THR A 138 -4.64 12.51 0.56
N GLU A 139 -3.83 13.54 0.77
CA GLU A 139 -3.97 14.45 1.92
C GLU A 139 -5.18 15.37 1.79
N VAL A 140 -5.45 15.88 0.57
CA VAL A 140 -6.68 16.64 0.29
C VAL A 140 -7.89 15.75 0.55
N PHE A 141 -7.89 14.50 0.05
CA PHE A 141 -8.99 13.56 0.25
C PHE A 141 -9.24 13.25 1.74
N ARG A 142 -8.16 12.96 2.49
CA ARG A 142 -8.21 12.64 3.92
C ARG A 142 -8.83 13.75 4.76
N THR A 143 -8.54 15.01 4.43
CA THR A 143 -8.97 16.18 5.20
C THR A 143 -10.35 16.73 4.80
N MET A 144 -10.99 16.16 3.76
CA MET A 144 -12.34 16.56 3.36
C MET A 144 -13.39 16.18 4.42
N PRO A 145 -14.35 17.08 4.75
CA PRO A 145 -15.44 16.77 5.66
C PRO A 145 -16.26 15.56 5.19
N GLY A 146 -16.40 14.55 6.04
CA GLY A 146 -17.12 13.30 5.73
C GLY A 146 -16.27 12.20 5.11
N THR A 147 -14.96 12.40 4.97
CA THR A 147 -14.01 11.30 4.73
C THR A 147 -13.68 10.60 6.05
N LEU A 148 -13.66 9.26 6.04
CA LEU A 148 -13.25 8.44 7.19
C LEU A 148 -11.86 7.86 6.94
N ARG A 149 -11.10 7.56 8.00
CA ARG A 149 -9.76 6.99 7.90
C ARG A 149 -9.61 5.80 8.83
N SER A 150 -8.97 4.74 8.34
CA SER A 150 -8.64 3.58 9.15
C SER A 150 -7.46 3.84 10.09
N ASP A 151 -7.43 3.14 11.22
CA ASP A 151 -6.46 3.34 12.28
C ASP A 151 -5.29 2.35 12.16
N ASN A 152 -4.24 2.74 11.44
CA ASN A 152 -3.02 1.93 11.37
C ASN A 152 -1.80 2.81 11.03
N PRO A 153 -0.72 2.76 11.84
CA PRO A 153 0.49 3.59 11.65
C PRO A 153 1.17 3.46 10.29
N THR A 154 1.15 2.27 9.68
CA THR A 154 1.91 1.99 8.45
C THR A 154 1.01 1.95 7.21
N HIS A 155 -0.21 1.43 7.35
CA HIS A 155 -1.05 1.00 6.23
C HIS A 155 -2.46 1.58 6.22
N SER A 156 -2.67 2.73 6.85
CA SER A 156 -3.98 3.41 6.85
C SER A 156 -4.52 3.76 5.46
N LEU A 157 -5.84 3.84 5.38
CA LEU A 157 -6.61 4.16 4.18
C LEU A 157 -7.72 5.14 4.54
N ALA A 158 -7.94 6.15 3.69
CA ALA A 158 -9.09 7.02 3.77
C ALA A 158 -10.16 6.60 2.76
N ALA A 159 -11.44 6.68 3.15
CA ALA A 159 -12.57 6.29 2.31
C ALA A 159 -13.74 7.27 2.42
N ARG A 160 -14.51 7.38 1.32
CA ARG A 160 -15.72 8.20 1.21
C ARG A 160 -16.73 7.50 0.30
N GLY A 161 -17.98 7.40 0.75
CA GLY A 161 -19.07 6.75 0.03
C GLY A 161 -19.77 5.68 0.87
N ARG A 162 -20.59 4.85 0.22
CA ARG A 162 -21.49 3.89 0.87
C ARG A 162 -20.81 2.93 1.85
N LEU A 163 -19.59 2.49 1.55
CA LEU A 163 -18.81 1.56 2.37
C LEU A 163 -17.68 2.23 3.16
N ALA A 164 -17.63 3.56 3.25
CA ALA A 164 -16.52 4.25 3.91
C ALA A 164 -16.30 3.80 5.36
N HIS A 165 -17.38 3.67 6.13
CA HIS A 165 -17.30 3.18 7.52
C HIS A 165 -16.78 1.75 7.56
N GLU A 166 -17.39 0.85 6.78
CA GLU A 166 -17.01 -0.55 6.71
C GLU A 166 -15.53 -0.74 6.37
N LEU A 167 -15.04 -0.06 5.32
CA LEU A 167 -13.64 -0.15 4.91
C LEU A 167 -12.66 0.37 5.96
N THR A 168 -13.07 1.30 6.83
CA THR A 168 -12.14 2.01 7.72
C THR A 168 -12.27 1.64 9.19
N CYS A 169 -13.38 1.05 9.63
CA CYS A 169 -13.53 0.61 11.01
C CYS A 169 -12.68 -0.64 11.30
N GLU A 170 -12.28 -0.79 12.56
CA GLU A 170 -11.70 -2.04 13.10
C GLU A 170 -10.50 -2.57 12.31
N HIS A 171 -9.61 -1.70 11.83
CA HIS A 171 -8.41 -2.12 11.08
C HIS A 171 -7.60 -3.16 11.87
N ASP A 172 -7.54 -3.04 13.19
CA ASP A 172 -6.89 -3.95 14.14
C ASP A 172 -7.87 -4.87 14.90
N GLY A 173 -9.09 -5.05 14.40
CA GLY A 173 -10.17 -5.75 15.11
C GLY A 173 -10.04 -7.27 15.13
N TYR A 174 -9.64 -7.91 14.02
CA TYR A 174 -9.62 -9.37 13.93
C TYR A 174 -8.69 -9.93 12.84
N GLY A 175 -8.37 -11.23 12.99
CA GLY A 175 -7.52 -12.00 12.06
C GLY A 175 -6.16 -11.34 11.80
N PRO A 176 -5.31 -11.19 12.82
CA PRO A 176 -3.95 -10.67 12.63
C PRO A 176 -3.16 -11.60 11.71
N ARG A 177 -2.35 -11.02 10.82
CA ARG A 177 -1.43 -11.76 9.95
C ARG A 177 0.00 -11.33 10.22
N PRO A 178 0.91 -12.23 10.59
CA PRO A 178 2.30 -11.85 10.86
C PRO A 178 2.96 -11.30 9.59
N GLY A 179 3.75 -10.24 9.73
CA GLY A 179 4.48 -9.63 8.62
C GLY A 179 5.24 -8.38 9.04
N MET A 180 6.05 -7.85 8.11
CA MET A 180 7.03 -6.78 8.37
C MET A 180 6.44 -5.44 8.78
N PHE A 181 5.22 -5.13 8.35
CA PHE A 181 4.52 -3.89 8.66
C PHE A 181 3.70 -3.97 9.96
N GLY A 182 3.94 -5.02 10.76
CA GLY A 182 3.15 -5.39 11.92
C GLY A 182 1.98 -6.31 11.56
N GLN A 183 1.41 -6.93 12.59
CA GLN A 183 0.39 -7.98 12.41
C GLN A 183 -0.98 -7.47 11.93
N TRP A 184 -1.20 -6.16 11.99
CA TRP A 184 -2.49 -5.52 11.72
C TRP A 184 -2.55 -4.78 10.39
N ALA A 185 -1.43 -4.57 9.70
CA ALA A 185 -1.40 -3.82 8.44
C ALA A 185 -2.23 -4.46 7.32
N PHE A 186 -2.21 -5.80 7.25
CA PHE A 186 -2.95 -6.61 6.27
C PHE A 186 -3.69 -7.76 6.95
N SER A 187 -4.20 -7.50 8.16
CA SER A 187 -5.11 -8.40 8.86
C SER A 187 -6.39 -8.65 8.06
N HIS A 188 -7.18 -9.63 8.48
CA HIS A 188 -8.49 -9.88 7.89
C HIS A 188 -9.47 -8.70 8.04
N SER A 189 -9.27 -7.87 9.06
CA SER A 189 -10.07 -6.67 9.29
C SER A 189 -9.50 -5.42 8.61
N SER A 190 -8.34 -5.52 7.96
CA SER A 190 -7.70 -4.40 7.27
C SER A 190 -8.56 -3.88 6.10
N PRO A 191 -8.48 -2.58 5.77
CA PRO A 191 -9.11 -2.01 4.58
C PRO A 191 -8.69 -2.74 3.30
N TRP A 192 -7.47 -3.25 3.25
CA TRP A 192 -6.91 -3.97 2.10
C TRP A 192 -7.61 -5.31 1.88
N GLN A 193 -7.84 -6.09 2.95
CA GLN A 193 -8.66 -7.29 2.88
C GLN A 193 -10.12 -6.94 2.53
N LYS A 194 -10.69 -5.90 3.13
CA LYS A 194 -12.08 -5.51 2.86
C LYS A 194 -12.28 -5.08 1.40
N LEU A 195 -11.33 -4.37 0.81
CA LEU A 195 -11.35 -4.03 -0.62
C LEU A 195 -11.38 -5.30 -1.51
N TYR A 196 -10.65 -6.35 -1.12
CA TYR A 196 -10.74 -7.66 -1.77
C TYR A 196 -12.14 -8.29 -1.60
N ASP A 197 -12.66 -8.29 -0.38
CA ASP A 197 -13.95 -8.91 -0.04
C ASP A 197 -15.12 -8.23 -0.77
N TYR A 198 -15.05 -6.91 -0.95
CA TYR A 198 -16.07 -6.10 -1.63
C TYR A 198 -15.89 -6.00 -3.15
N ASN A 199 -15.05 -6.83 -3.77
CA ASN A 199 -14.76 -6.79 -5.21
C ASN A 199 -14.33 -5.39 -5.69
N GLY A 200 -13.43 -4.76 -4.93
CA GLY A 200 -12.92 -3.44 -5.27
C GLY A 200 -12.10 -3.43 -6.56
N LYS A 201 -11.84 -2.23 -7.07
CA LYS A 201 -10.96 -1.97 -8.21
C LYS A 201 -9.82 -1.06 -7.81
N ILE A 202 -8.62 -1.36 -8.29
CA ILE A 202 -7.43 -0.52 -8.12
C ILE A 202 -7.29 0.35 -9.35
N VAL A 203 -7.08 1.65 -9.15
CA VAL A 203 -6.75 2.60 -10.24
C VAL A 203 -5.42 3.29 -9.96
N TRP A 204 -4.49 3.21 -10.90
CA TRP A 204 -3.23 3.94 -10.84
C TRP A 204 -3.31 5.18 -11.73
N VAL A 205 -3.26 6.36 -11.13
CA VAL A 205 -3.36 7.68 -11.78
C VAL A 205 -1.94 8.23 -12.00
N GLY A 206 -1.39 8.03 -13.20
CA GLY A 206 -0.02 8.48 -13.51
C GLY A 206 1.06 7.81 -12.66
N THR A 207 0.76 6.62 -12.16
CA THR A 207 1.67 5.73 -11.43
C THR A 207 1.59 4.33 -12.06
N SER A 208 2.39 3.39 -11.58
CA SER A 208 2.35 1.99 -12.02
C SER A 208 1.92 1.06 -10.88
N THR A 209 1.76 -0.22 -11.20
CA THR A 209 1.45 -1.28 -10.23
C THR A 209 2.47 -1.35 -9.09
N LEU A 210 3.69 -0.83 -9.27
CA LEU A 210 4.70 -0.65 -8.22
C LEU A 210 4.17 0.03 -6.96
N THR A 211 3.24 0.98 -7.14
CA THR A 211 2.67 1.75 -6.03
C THR A 211 1.44 1.10 -5.41
N GLY A 212 0.99 -0.03 -5.95
CA GLY A 212 -0.19 -0.77 -5.53
C GLY A 212 0.04 -1.51 -4.21
N THR A 213 -0.51 -0.96 -3.12
CA THR A 213 -0.38 -1.52 -1.76
C THR A 213 -0.98 -2.93 -1.62
N HIS A 214 -1.93 -3.31 -2.48
CA HIS A 214 -2.55 -4.65 -2.45
C HIS A 214 -1.56 -5.81 -2.68
N ARG A 215 -0.36 -5.56 -3.22
CA ARG A 215 0.68 -6.60 -3.31
C ARG A 215 1.09 -7.14 -1.95
N HIS A 216 1.17 -6.25 -0.97
CA HIS A 216 1.57 -6.62 0.38
C HIS A 216 0.46 -7.43 1.06
N LEU A 217 -0.80 -7.29 0.62
CA LEU A 217 -1.85 -8.23 1.03
C LEU A 217 -1.56 -9.64 0.49
N ALA A 218 -1.18 -9.79 -0.79
CA ALA A 218 -0.80 -11.08 -1.36
C ALA A 218 0.43 -11.67 -0.65
N GLU A 219 1.44 -10.84 -0.34
CA GLU A 219 2.64 -11.25 0.41
C GLU A 219 2.28 -11.74 1.82
N TYR A 220 1.41 -11.03 2.53
CA TYR A 220 0.96 -11.41 3.87
C TYR A 220 0.16 -12.72 3.86
N VAL A 221 -0.69 -12.92 2.85
CA VAL A 221 -1.45 -14.18 2.71
C VAL A 221 -0.52 -15.33 2.34
N ALA A 222 0.48 -15.10 1.48
CA ALA A 222 1.51 -16.10 1.19
C ALA A 222 2.28 -16.50 2.45
N ALA A 223 2.70 -15.51 3.26
CA ALA A 223 3.39 -15.76 4.53
C ALA A 223 2.52 -16.53 5.54
N GLU A 224 1.25 -16.15 5.69
CA GLU A 224 0.28 -16.85 6.53
C GLU A 224 0.18 -18.35 6.14
N LYS A 225 0.00 -18.64 4.85
CA LYS A 225 -0.09 -20.02 4.35
C LYS A 225 1.20 -20.82 4.53
N VAL A 226 2.35 -20.17 4.31
CA VAL A 226 3.65 -20.79 4.60
C VAL A 226 3.75 -21.14 6.08
N ILE A 227 3.38 -20.23 6.98
CA ILE A 227 3.44 -20.45 8.43
C ILE A 227 2.46 -21.54 8.89
N GLU A 228 1.27 -21.63 8.30
CA GLU A 228 0.32 -22.71 8.58
C GLU A 228 0.90 -24.09 8.27
N LYS A 229 1.71 -24.20 7.21
CA LYS A 229 2.36 -25.45 6.79
C LYS A 229 3.71 -25.69 7.47
N HIS A 230 4.44 -24.62 7.76
CA HIS A 230 5.78 -24.60 8.33
C HIS A 230 5.83 -23.59 9.50
N PRO A 231 5.37 -23.97 10.71
CA PRO A 231 5.31 -23.06 11.86
C PRO A 231 6.66 -22.40 12.23
N GLU A 232 7.78 -23.07 11.92
CA GLU A 232 9.14 -22.55 12.05
C GLU A 232 9.40 -21.29 11.20
N ALA A 233 8.67 -21.10 10.10
CA ALA A 233 8.79 -19.93 9.24
C ALA A 233 8.39 -18.63 9.95
N LEU A 234 7.61 -18.70 11.03
CA LEU A 234 7.28 -17.53 11.85
C LEU A 234 8.53 -16.94 12.52
N GLU A 235 9.40 -17.79 13.08
CA GLU A 235 10.65 -17.32 13.69
C GLU A 235 11.59 -16.73 12.64
N ALA A 236 11.67 -17.36 11.47
CA ALA A 236 12.43 -16.83 10.33
C ALA A 236 11.92 -15.45 9.90
N LEU A 237 10.59 -15.29 9.74
CA LEU A 237 9.94 -14.03 9.39
C LEU A 237 10.24 -12.93 10.41
N MET A 238 10.20 -13.26 11.69
CA MET A 238 10.44 -12.31 12.78
C MET A 238 11.92 -11.95 12.96
N THR A 239 12.85 -12.84 12.59
CA THR A 239 14.30 -12.57 12.62
C THR A 239 14.71 -11.51 11.59
N TYR A 240 13.94 -11.37 10.50
CA TYR A 240 14.08 -10.25 9.56
C TYR A 240 13.55 -8.91 10.11
N ASN A 241 12.86 -8.92 11.25
CA ASN A 241 12.15 -7.79 11.82
C ASN A 241 12.87 -7.29 13.10
N ASP A 242 14.02 -6.61 12.96
CA ASP A 242 14.70 -5.97 14.10
C ASP A 242 13.98 -4.66 14.50
N PRO A 243 13.42 -4.54 15.71
CA PRO A 243 12.71 -3.34 16.14
C PRO A 243 13.62 -2.14 16.49
N ARG A 244 14.95 -2.27 16.46
CA ARG A 244 15.91 -1.19 16.85
C ARG A 244 17.16 -1.05 15.97
N GLY A 245 17.30 -1.80 14.89
CA GLY A 245 18.58 -1.93 14.19
C GLY A 245 18.90 -0.80 13.21
N GLU A 246 20.02 -0.11 13.45
CA GLU A 246 20.59 1.06 12.76
C GLU A 246 20.94 0.88 11.25
N ASN A 247 20.23 0.02 10.53
CA ASN A 247 20.23 -0.11 9.07
C ASN A 247 18.80 0.02 8.52
N ALA A 248 18.05 0.99 9.05
CA ALA A 248 16.70 1.34 8.63
C ALA A 248 16.69 1.94 7.21
N PHE A 249 16.73 1.06 6.22
CA PHE A 249 16.31 1.36 4.85
C PHE A 249 15.82 0.06 4.26
N PHE A 250 14.55 -0.31 4.51
CA PHE A 250 13.98 -1.58 4.06
C PHE A 250 14.95 -2.76 4.31
N PRO A 251 14.82 -3.54 5.39
CA PRO A 251 15.01 -4.96 5.16
C PRO A 251 13.91 -5.30 4.16
N MET A 252 14.23 -5.19 2.87
CA MET A 252 13.57 -5.93 1.83
C MET A 252 13.70 -7.36 2.35
N LEU A 253 12.69 -7.80 3.08
CA LEU A 253 12.12 -9.08 2.77
C LEU A 253 12.21 -9.14 1.25
N LYS A 254 13.02 -10.07 0.78
CA LYS A 254 13.26 -10.40 -0.62
C LYS A 254 11.95 -10.85 -1.31
N TRP A 255 10.81 -10.38 -0.85
CA TRP A 255 9.45 -10.69 -1.25
C TRP A 255 8.87 -9.62 -2.16
N CYS A 256 9.70 -8.66 -2.62
CA CYS A 256 9.29 -7.78 -3.70
C CYS A 256 8.84 -8.65 -4.87
N THR A 257 7.53 -8.68 -5.06
CA THR A 257 6.94 -9.09 -6.32
C THR A 257 7.69 -8.39 -7.44
N ARG A 258 8.11 -9.15 -8.45
CA ARG A 258 8.74 -8.57 -9.64
C ARG A 258 7.68 -7.84 -10.42
N ASP A 259 7.40 -6.61 -10.01
CA ASP A 259 6.27 -5.83 -10.49
C ASP A 259 6.27 -5.71 -12.02
N SER A 260 7.42 -5.46 -12.64
CA SER A 260 7.51 -5.38 -14.09
C SER A 260 7.14 -6.70 -14.81
N VAL A 261 7.26 -7.84 -14.13
CA VAL A 261 6.81 -9.15 -14.60
C VAL A 261 5.30 -9.26 -14.44
N PHE A 262 4.76 -8.91 -13.27
CA PHE A 262 3.31 -8.91 -13.01
C PHE A 262 2.54 -7.93 -13.89
N GLU A 263 2.99 -6.67 -13.98
CA GLU A 263 2.36 -5.65 -14.82
C GLU A 263 2.29 -6.10 -16.28
N ARG A 264 3.39 -6.68 -16.80
CA ARG A 264 3.44 -7.23 -18.15
C ARG A 264 2.47 -8.40 -18.29
N LEU A 265 2.46 -9.32 -17.33
CA LEU A 265 1.56 -10.46 -17.32
C LEU A 265 0.08 -10.02 -17.33
N PHE A 266 -0.30 -9.10 -16.46
CA PHE A 266 -1.67 -8.58 -16.40
C PHE A 266 -2.07 -7.88 -17.69
N ARG A 267 -1.15 -7.14 -18.31
CA ARG A 267 -1.36 -6.52 -19.63
C ARG A 267 -1.55 -7.56 -20.72
N ASP A 268 -0.68 -8.57 -20.79
CA ASP A 268 -0.73 -9.64 -21.78
C ASP A 268 -1.99 -10.51 -21.64
N ARG A 269 -2.51 -10.65 -20.41
CA ARG A 269 -3.80 -11.31 -20.11
C ARG A 269 -5.03 -10.42 -20.33
N GLY A 270 -4.85 -9.14 -20.69
CA GLY A 270 -5.95 -8.18 -20.85
C GLY A 270 -6.67 -7.82 -19.54
N GLN A 271 -6.05 -8.09 -18.39
CA GLN A 271 -6.59 -7.83 -17.05
C GLN A 271 -6.27 -6.42 -16.55
N LEU A 272 -5.14 -5.86 -16.98
CA LEU A 272 -4.75 -4.47 -16.68
C LEU A 272 -5.20 -3.54 -17.80
N LEU A 273 -6.32 -2.86 -17.60
CA LEU A 273 -6.82 -1.85 -18.53
C LEU A 273 -5.95 -0.60 -18.43
N SER A 274 -5.78 0.12 -19.54
CA SER A 274 -4.98 1.35 -19.58
C SER A 274 -5.59 2.38 -20.52
N ALA A 275 -5.61 3.65 -20.11
CA ALA A 275 -6.14 4.75 -20.91
C ALA A 275 -5.36 6.05 -20.64
N PRO A 276 -5.04 6.86 -21.67
CA PRO A 276 -4.38 8.15 -21.46
C PRO A 276 -5.35 9.17 -20.86
N CYS A 277 -4.82 10.08 -20.03
CA CYS A 277 -5.51 11.24 -19.47
C CYS A 277 -4.51 12.38 -19.23
N GLY A 278 -4.58 13.42 -20.04
CA GLY A 278 -3.55 14.47 -20.05
C GLY A 278 -2.18 13.91 -20.42
N ASP A 279 -1.18 14.25 -19.61
CA ASP A 279 0.21 13.78 -19.79
C ASP A 279 0.45 12.43 -19.08
N ALA A 280 -0.57 11.85 -18.44
CA ALA A 280 -0.49 10.58 -17.70
C ALA A 280 -1.21 9.43 -18.42
N VAL A 281 -0.83 8.22 -18.02
CA VAL A 281 -1.62 7.00 -18.27
C VAL A 281 -2.31 6.61 -16.96
N PHE A 282 -3.58 6.28 -17.06
CA PHE A 282 -4.32 5.65 -15.97
C PHE A 282 -4.39 4.16 -16.24
N GLN A 283 -4.26 3.35 -15.21
CA GLN A 283 -4.39 1.89 -15.30
C GLN A 283 -5.42 1.40 -14.28
N ALA A 284 -6.14 0.32 -14.59
CA ALA A 284 -7.10 -0.27 -13.67
C ALA A 284 -7.15 -1.80 -13.73
N ILE A 285 -7.40 -2.42 -12.59
CA ILE A 285 -7.59 -3.86 -12.44
C ILE A 285 -8.52 -4.15 -11.25
N ASP A 286 -9.25 -5.27 -11.29
CA ASP A 286 -10.00 -5.74 -10.13
C ASP A 286 -9.04 -6.22 -9.02
N VAL A 287 -9.33 -5.86 -7.76
CA VAL A 287 -8.50 -6.21 -6.60
C VAL A 287 -8.33 -7.72 -6.50
N ARG A 288 -9.39 -8.50 -6.71
CA ARG A 288 -9.31 -9.97 -6.65
C ARG A 288 -8.39 -10.53 -7.72
N THR A 289 -8.56 -10.11 -8.97
CA THR A 289 -7.69 -10.50 -10.08
C THR A 289 -6.22 -10.20 -9.78
N PHE A 290 -5.94 -9.02 -9.21
CA PHE A 290 -4.57 -8.63 -8.83
C PHE A 290 -4.02 -9.55 -7.75
N VAL A 291 -4.71 -9.66 -6.61
CA VAL A 291 -4.23 -10.40 -5.42
C VAL A 291 -4.16 -11.90 -5.68
N ASP A 292 -5.19 -12.50 -6.27
CA ASP A 292 -5.25 -13.94 -6.54
C ASP A 292 -4.13 -14.37 -7.48
N THR A 293 -3.86 -13.57 -8.53
CA THR A 293 -2.80 -13.87 -9.50
C THR A 293 -1.42 -13.71 -8.88
N GLU A 294 -1.20 -12.65 -8.09
CA GLU A 294 0.08 -12.47 -7.39
C GLU A 294 0.33 -13.61 -6.40
N LEU A 295 -0.66 -13.92 -5.54
CA LEU A 295 -0.58 -15.00 -4.56
C LEU A 295 -0.27 -16.36 -5.21
N GLU A 296 -1.04 -16.73 -6.25
CA GLU A 296 -0.86 -17.98 -6.98
C GLU A 296 0.56 -18.10 -7.54
N LEU A 297 1.04 -17.06 -8.22
CA LEU A 297 2.31 -17.12 -8.94
C LEU A 297 3.52 -17.01 -8.01
N MET A 298 3.39 -16.27 -6.91
CA MET A 298 4.41 -16.25 -5.86
C MET A 298 4.62 -17.64 -5.27
N LEU A 299 3.54 -18.37 -4.96
CA LEU A 299 3.64 -19.69 -4.33
C LEU A 299 4.01 -20.79 -5.34
N LYS A 300 3.52 -20.72 -6.58
CA LYS A 300 3.84 -21.72 -7.63
C LYS A 300 5.24 -21.60 -8.22
N ASP A 301 5.72 -20.38 -8.39
CA ASP A 301 7.01 -20.09 -9.03
C ASP A 301 7.71 -18.90 -8.37
N PRO A 302 8.11 -19.04 -7.09
CA PRO A 302 8.67 -17.95 -6.30
C PRO A 302 9.91 -17.33 -6.94
N LEU A 303 10.77 -18.11 -7.60
CA LEU A 303 12.00 -17.62 -8.21
C LEU A 303 11.78 -16.70 -9.43
N THR A 304 10.65 -16.87 -10.13
CA THR A 304 10.26 -16.00 -11.24
C THR A 304 9.58 -14.74 -10.75
N TYR A 305 8.69 -14.86 -9.77
CA TYR A 305 7.75 -13.79 -9.41
C TYR A 305 8.13 -13.00 -8.15
N THR A 306 9.10 -13.47 -7.38
CA THR A 306 9.64 -12.76 -6.21
C THR A 306 11.16 -12.60 -6.33
N ASP A 307 11.74 -11.82 -5.44
CA ASP A 307 13.19 -11.72 -5.27
C ASP A 307 13.72 -12.68 -4.19
N VAL A 308 12.91 -13.65 -3.73
CA VAL A 308 13.24 -14.52 -2.60
C VAL A 308 14.41 -15.39 -3.02
N THR A 309 15.50 -15.28 -2.28
CA THR A 309 16.74 -16.02 -2.55
C THR A 309 17.17 -16.90 -1.38
N ASP A 310 16.42 -16.89 -0.29
CA ASP A 310 16.61 -17.87 0.78
C ASP A 310 16.03 -19.22 0.30
N PRO A 311 16.87 -20.27 0.14
CA PRO A 311 16.41 -21.55 -0.37
C PRO A 311 15.36 -22.22 0.51
N GLU A 312 15.38 -21.97 1.82
CA GLU A 312 14.42 -22.56 2.76
C GLU A 312 13.03 -21.94 2.55
N TRP A 313 12.96 -20.61 2.45
CA TRP A 313 11.72 -19.92 2.11
C TRP A 313 11.17 -20.29 0.74
N VAL A 314 12.04 -20.43 -0.27
CA VAL A 314 11.63 -20.91 -1.59
C VAL A 314 10.99 -22.30 -1.48
N GLN A 315 11.58 -23.20 -0.70
CA GLN A 315 11.01 -24.54 -0.50
C GLN A 315 9.68 -24.49 0.24
N TRP A 316 9.58 -23.71 1.33
CA TRP A 316 8.31 -23.56 2.07
C TRP A 316 7.20 -22.98 1.20
N MET A 317 7.49 -22.01 0.33
CA MET A 317 6.52 -21.49 -0.63
C MET A 317 6.05 -22.56 -1.62
N LEU A 318 6.99 -23.34 -2.18
CA LEU A 318 6.70 -24.43 -3.12
C LEU A 318 5.93 -25.58 -2.46
N ASP A 319 6.06 -25.75 -1.15
CA ASP A 319 5.31 -26.74 -0.41
C ASP A 319 3.83 -26.35 -0.29
N VAL A 320 3.45 -25.07 -0.37
CA VAL A 320 2.03 -24.62 -0.30
C VAL A 320 1.26 -24.98 -1.58
N ASP A 321 0.15 -25.70 -1.42
CA ASP A 321 -0.72 -26.19 -2.51
C ASP A 321 -2.10 -25.51 -2.56
N ASP A 322 -2.43 -24.67 -1.58
CA ASP A 322 -3.63 -23.83 -1.56
C ASP A 322 -3.29 -22.38 -1.90
N TYR A 323 -3.79 -21.89 -3.04
CA TYR A 323 -3.59 -20.51 -3.50
C TYR A 323 -4.81 -19.63 -3.29
N SER A 324 -5.82 -20.13 -2.58
CA SER A 324 -7.05 -19.38 -2.35
C SER A 324 -6.85 -18.30 -1.31
N MET A 325 -7.47 -17.14 -1.52
CA MET A 325 -7.51 -16.10 -0.51
C MET A 325 -8.31 -16.57 0.71
N THR A 326 -7.71 -16.40 1.89
CA THR A 326 -8.37 -16.69 3.15
C THR A 326 -9.45 -15.62 3.39
N THR A 327 -10.71 -15.99 3.18
CA THR A 327 -11.86 -15.14 3.55
C THR A 327 -12.20 -15.38 5.01
N TRP A 328 -12.30 -14.32 5.80
CA TRP A 328 -12.77 -14.46 7.17
C TRP A 328 -14.29 -14.64 7.16
N PRO A 329 -14.86 -15.60 7.90
CA PRO A 329 -16.31 -15.73 7.96
C PRO A 329 -16.92 -14.42 8.46
N LYS A 330 -17.77 -13.82 7.63
CA LYS A 330 -18.64 -12.72 8.04
C LYS A 330 -19.68 -13.35 8.98
N GLU A 331 -19.57 -13.08 10.28
CA GLU A 331 -20.63 -13.45 11.23
C GLU A 331 -21.93 -12.69 10.94
#